data_AF-A0A0K0DKA3-F1
#
_entry.id   AF-A0A0K0DKA3-F1
#
_cell.length_a   1.000
_cell.length_b   1.000
_cell.length_c   1.000
_cell.angle_alpha   90.00
_cell.angle_beta   90.00
_cell.angle_gamma   90.00
#
_symmetry.space_group_name_H-M   'P 1'
#
loop_
_entity.id
_entity.type
_entity.pdbx_description
1 polymer ?
#
loop_
_entity_poly.entity_id
_entity_poly.type
_entity_poly.pdbx_seq_one_letter_code
_entity_poly.pdbx_strand_id
1 'polypeptide(L)'
;MNSQLECIPLDEISDAPQHFGTILGASLQPGDVAQSLIRCRQLCVGDWLLWRDAGAYTMPLNGEYAVPPAYYFAGTDKWKRIIELSKVGCDSHVGNSDSDAMDTASDGASDVESLDEYDNEDLTECFDRVFLYSQ
;
A
#
# COMPACT_ATOMS: atom_id res chain seq x y z
N MET A 1 2.83 -18.13 11.26
CA MET A 1 1.45 -17.78 11.64
C MET A 1 0.69 -17.56 10.34
N ASN A 2 -0.30 -18.39 10.03
CA ASN A 2 -1.13 -18.20 8.85
C ASN A 2 -2.13 -17.09 9.19
N SER A 3 -1.76 -15.84 8.89
CA SER A 3 -2.68 -14.71 8.95
C SER A 3 -3.67 -14.87 7.80
N GLN A 4 -4.79 -15.54 8.04
CA GLN A 4 -5.89 -15.53 7.09
C GLN A 4 -6.43 -14.10 7.05
N LEU A 5 -6.55 -13.53 5.85
CA LEU A 5 -7.20 -12.25 5.63
C LEU A 5 -8.63 -12.32 6.17
N GLU A 6 -8.89 -11.64 7.27
CA GLU A 6 -10.20 -11.62 7.92
C GLU A 6 -10.92 -10.33 7.56
N CYS A 7 -12.13 -10.48 6.99
CA CYS A 7 -13.06 -9.39 6.76
C CYS A 7 -13.83 -9.09 8.04
N ILE A 8 -13.83 -7.84 8.47
CA ILE A 8 -14.59 -7.36 9.64
C ILE A 8 -15.40 -6.12 9.29
N PRO A 9 -16.55 -5.87 9.96
CA PRO A 9 -17.22 -4.58 9.86
C PRO A 9 -16.30 -3.44 10.33
N LEU A 10 -16.39 -2.29 9.66
CA LEU A 10 -15.66 -1.09 10.08
C LEU A 10 -16.11 -0.62 11.48
N ASP A 11 -17.43 -0.60 11.68
CA ASP A 11 -18.04 -0.20 12.95
C ASP A 11 -18.42 -1.44 13.77
N GLU A 12 -17.65 -1.69 14.83
CA GLU A 12 -17.97 -2.70 15.84
C GLU A 12 -18.96 -2.14 16.86
N ILE A 13 -20.15 -2.76 16.93
CA ILE A 13 -21.16 -2.47 17.96
C ILE A 13 -21.09 -3.61 18.97
N SER A 14 -20.46 -3.35 20.13
CA SER A 14 -20.11 -4.35 21.15
C SER A 14 -21.26 -5.23 21.61
N ASP A 15 -22.50 -4.73 21.60
CA ASP A 15 -23.68 -5.41 22.15
C ASP A 15 -24.67 -5.92 21.09
N ALA A 16 -24.29 -5.88 19.81
CA ALA A 16 -25.16 -6.36 18.74
C ALA A 16 -25.18 -7.90 18.66
N PRO A 17 -26.35 -8.52 18.40
CA PRO A 17 -26.45 -9.94 18.10
C PRO A 17 -25.52 -10.33 16.94
N GLN A 18 -24.83 -11.47 17.09
CA GLN A 18 -23.88 -11.98 16.11
C GLN A 18 -24.57 -12.98 15.17
N HIS A 19 -24.28 -12.86 13.88
CA HIS A 19 -24.81 -13.67 12.81
C HIS A 19 -23.68 -14.27 11.98
N PHE A 20 -23.92 -15.46 11.43
CA PHE A 20 -23.04 -16.07 10.46
C PHE A 20 -23.50 -15.74 9.05
N GLY A 21 -22.55 -15.45 8.16
CA GLY A 21 -22.82 -15.15 6.77
C GLY A 21 -21.65 -15.52 5.86
N THR A 22 -21.84 -15.21 4.58
CA THR A 22 -20.84 -15.39 3.52
C THR A 22 -20.69 -14.07 2.79
N ILE A 23 -19.46 -13.66 2.49
CA ILE A 23 -19.17 -12.48 1.68
C ILE A 23 -18.93 -12.93 0.23
N LEU A 24 -19.79 -12.44 -0.67
CA LEU A 24 -19.69 -12.68 -2.10
C LEU A 24 -18.97 -11.52 -2.78
N GLY A 25 -18.20 -11.82 -3.82
CA GLY A 25 -17.65 -10.79 -4.70
C GLY A 25 -18.73 -10.22 -5.63
N ALA A 26 -18.32 -9.24 -6.45
CA ALA A 26 -19.24 -8.51 -7.32
C ALA A 26 -19.48 -9.18 -8.68
N SER A 27 -18.75 -10.24 -9.00
CA SER A 27 -18.84 -10.95 -10.27
C SER A 27 -20.11 -11.80 -10.36
N LEU A 28 -20.55 -12.05 -11.59
CA LEU A 28 -21.61 -13.02 -11.89
C LEU A 28 -21.09 -14.47 -11.94
N GLN A 29 -19.77 -14.67 -11.78
CA GLN A 29 -19.15 -15.99 -11.88
C GLN A 29 -19.54 -16.85 -10.67
N PRO A 30 -20.01 -18.10 -10.90
CA PRO A 30 -20.18 -19.07 -9.84
C PRO A 30 -18.84 -19.30 -9.14
N GLY A 31 -18.76 -18.99 -7.85
CA GLY A 31 -17.54 -19.15 -7.06
C GLY A 31 -16.79 -17.86 -6.74
N ASP A 32 -17.32 -16.69 -7.12
CA ASP A 32 -16.80 -15.41 -6.61
C ASP A 32 -17.21 -15.21 -5.13
N VAL A 33 -16.51 -15.93 -4.25
CA VAL A 33 -16.71 -15.92 -2.80
C VAL A 33 -15.46 -15.36 -2.14
N ALA A 34 -15.54 -14.13 -1.65
CA ALA A 34 -14.43 -13.46 -0.99
C ALA A 34 -14.13 -14.06 0.40
N GLN A 35 -15.17 -14.43 1.15
CA GLN A 35 -15.03 -15.12 2.44
C GLN A 35 -16.22 -16.04 2.69
N SER A 36 -15.95 -17.33 2.83
CA SER A 36 -17.00 -18.35 2.99
C SER A 36 -17.78 -18.23 4.28
N LEU A 37 -17.11 -17.84 5.37
CA LEU A 37 -17.69 -17.70 6.70
C LEU A 37 -17.22 -16.42 7.37
N ILE A 38 -18.15 -15.53 7.69
CA ILE A 38 -17.95 -14.38 8.57
C ILE A 38 -18.89 -14.49 9.77
N ARG A 39 -18.46 -13.99 10.92
CA ARG A 39 -19.30 -13.81 12.10
C ARG A 39 -19.30 -12.32 12.47
N CYS A 40 -20.45 -11.66 12.32
CA CYS A 40 -20.57 -10.23 12.59
C CYS A 40 -22.00 -9.84 12.98
N ARG A 41 -22.21 -8.57 13.37
CA ARG A 41 -23.57 -8.01 13.51
C ARG A 41 -24.34 -8.08 12.20
N GLN A 42 -25.66 -7.96 12.25
CA GLN A 42 -26.44 -7.77 11.03
C GLN A 42 -25.96 -6.50 10.29
N LEU A 43 -25.71 -6.66 8.98
CA LEU A 43 -25.24 -5.60 8.09
C LEU A 43 -26.39 -5.06 7.24
N CYS A 44 -26.29 -3.78 6.89
CA CYS A 44 -27.19 -3.09 5.96
C CYS A 44 -26.44 -2.70 4.68
N VAL A 45 -27.20 -2.48 3.59
CA VAL A 45 -26.63 -1.91 2.36
C VAL A 45 -26.03 -0.54 2.68
N GLY A 46 -24.76 -0.35 2.35
CA GLY A 46 -23.98 0.86 2.66
C GLY A 46 -23.04 0.73 3.85
N ASP A 47 -23.15 -0.35 4.65
CA ASP A 47 -22.15 -0.67 5.68
C ASP A 47 -20.80 -1.00 5.05
N TRP A 48 -19.73 -0.61 5.73
CA TRP A 48 -18.35 -0.83 5.28
C TRP A 48 -17.73 -2.05 5.95
N LEU A 49 -16.98 -2.80 5.14
CA LEU A 49 -16.18 -3.93 5.55
C LEU A 49 -14.70 -3.62 5.33
N LEU A 50 -13.85 -4.13 6.21
CA LEU A 50 -12.42 -3.90 6.21
C LEU A 50 -11.67 -5.22 6.05
N TRP A 51 -10.76 -5.27 5.07
CA TRP A 51 -9.72 -6.28 4.97
C TRP A 51 -8.39 -5.66 5.40
N ARG A 52 -7.85 -6.14 6.53
CA ARG A 52 -6.50 -5.74 6.98
C ARG A 52 -5.45 -6.49 6.17
N ASP A 53 -4.22 -5.96 6.15
CA ASP A 53 -3.06 -6.62 5.53
C ASP A 53 -3.21 -6.97 4.03
N ALA A 54 -4.09 -6.25 3.32
CA ALA A 54 -4.40 -6.44 1.91
C ALA A 54 -3.41 -5.70 0.97
N GLY A 55 -2.14 -5.56 1.37
CA GLY A 55 -1.14 -4.77 0.62
C GLY A 55 -0.29 -5.57 -0.37
N ALA A 56 -0.20 -6.89 -0.21
CA ALA A 56 0.64 -7.76 -1.04
C ALA A 56 -0.21 -8.72 -1.87
N TYR A 57 0.09 -8.85 -3.16
CA TYR A 57 -0.59 -9.75 -4.10
C TYR A 57 -2.11 -9.52 -4.25
N THR A 58 -2.59 -8.30 -3.98
CA THR A 58 -4.01 -7.93 -4.03
C THR A 58 -4.38 -7.02 -5.21
N MET A 59 -3.47 -6.11 -5.59
CA MET A 59 -3.66 -5.28 -6.78
C MET A 59 -3.22 -6.03 -8.04
N PRO A 60 -4.04 -6.04 -9.10
CA PRO A 60 -3.67 -6.65 -10.37
C PRO A 60 -2.54 -5.86 -11.03
N LEU A 61 -1.57 -6.57 -11.62
CA LEU A 61 -0.46 -5.97 -12.35
C LEU A 61 -0.84 -5.58 -13.78
N ASN A 62 -1.86 -6.25 -14.33
CA ASN A 62 -2.43 -5.95 -15.62
C ASN A 62 -3.68 -5.07 -15.42
N GLY A 63 -3.72 -3.91 -16.05
CA GLY A 63 -4.85 -2.96 -15.99
C GLY A 63 -6.14 -3.45 -16.66
N GLU A 64 -6.33 -4.77 -16.79
CA GLU A 64 -7.48 -5.42 -17.41
C GLU A 64 -8.75 -5.31 -16.56
N TYR A 65 -8.59 -5.06 -15.25
CA TYR A 65 -9.69 -4.96 -14.29
C TYR A 65 -9.72 -3.58 -13.64
N ALA A 66 -10.91 -3.07 -13.38
CA ALA A 66 -11.08 -1.86 -12.58
C ALA A 66 -10.53 -2.10 -11.18
N VAL A 67 -9.56 -1.27 -10.76
CA VAL A 67 -8.91 -1.40 -9.45
C VAL A 67 -9.42 -0.32 -8.50
N PRO A 68 -9.69 -0.64 -7.23
CA PRO A 68 -10.00 0.39 -6.23
C PRO A 68 -8.87 1.43 -6.16
N PRO A 69 -9.19 2.72 -6.02
CA PRO A 69 -8.17 3.76 -5.85
C PRO A 69 -7.37 3.55 -4.57
N ALA A 70 -6.05 3.70 -4.66
CA ALA A 70 -5.16 3.68 -3.51
C ALA A 70 -4.89 5.11 -3.02
N TYR A 71 -5.22 5.38 -1.76
CA TYR A 71 -4.93 6.67 -1.10
C TYR A 71 -3.76 6.49 -0.13
N TYR A 72 -2.61 7.07 -0.47
CA TYR A 72 -1.41 6.99 0.36
C TYR A 72 -1.44 8.02 1.49
N PHE A 73 -1.04 7.60 2.68
CA PHE A 73 -0.95 8.47 3.85
C PHE A 73 0.35 8.24 4.60
N ALA A 74 1.06 9.33 4.90
CA ALA A 74 2.20 9.34 5.81
C ALA A 74 1.97 10.40 6.88
N GLY A 75 2.02 10.00 8.15
CA GLY A 75 2.02 10.95 9.27
C GLY A 75 3.25 11.85 9.22
N THR A 76 3.14 13.08 9.72
CA THR A 76 4.18 14.12 9.60
C THR A 76 5.57 13.66 10.02
N ASP A 77 5.68 12.89 11.10
CA ASP A 77 6.97 12.39 11.60
C ASP A 77 7.60 11.35 10.66
N LYS A 78 6.76 10.47 10.08
CA LYS A 78 7.20 9.49 9.08
C LYS A 78 7.59 10.19 7.79
N TRP A 79 6.82 11.19 7.38
CA TRP A 79 7.11 11.99 6.21
C TRP A 79 8.47 12.68 6.34
N LYS A 80 8.72 13.41 7.43
CA LYS A 80 10.02 14.05 7.72
C LYS A 80 11.20 13.08 7.60
N ARG A 81 11.06 11.87 8.13
CA ARG A 81 12.10 10.84 8.02
C ARG A 81 12.35 10.41 6.56
N ILE A 82 11.30 10.26 5.75
CA ILE A 82 11.43 9.90 4.33
C ILE A 82 12.22 10.98 3.58
N ILE A 83 11.89 12.25 3.77
CA ILE A 83 12.58 13.39 3.12
C ILE A 83 13.99 13.64 3.69
N GLU A 84 14.27 13.29 4.93
CA GLU A 84 15.63 13.38 5.49
C GLU A 84 16.53 12.26 4.95
N LEU A 85 16.01 11.04 4.83
CA LEU A 85 16.73 9.92 4.23
C LEU A 85 17.04 10.17 2.75
N SER A 86 16.11 10.79 2.02
CA SER A 86 16.35 11.12 0.60
C SER A 86 17.48 12.13 0.42
N LYS A 87 17.76 12.99 1.41
CA LYS A 87 18.87 13.97 1.37
C LYS A 87 20.24 13.35 1.64
N VAL A 88 20.29 12.26 2.41
CA VAL A 88 21.56 11.58 2.72
C VAL A 88 22.06 10.74 1.52
N GLY A 89 21.15 10.27 0.66
CA GLY A 89 21.49 9.47 -0.53
C GLY A 89 22.12 10.25 -1.69
N CYS A 90 21.94 11.57 -1.75
CA CYS A 90 22.48 12.42 -2.82
C CYS A 90 23.82 13.11 -2.50
N ASP A 91 24.28 13.05 -1.24
CA ASP A 91 25.55 13.67 -0.82
C ASP A 91 26.76 12.71 -0.83
N SER A 92 26.62 11.45 -1.25
CA SER A 92 27.72 10.48 -1.23
C SER A 92 28.70 10.56 -2.42
N HIS A 93 28.78 11.69 -3.11
CA HIS A 93 29.70 11.90 -4.23
C HIS A 93 30.77 12.98 -3.98
N VAL A 94 31.62 12.83 -2.95
CA VAL A 94 32.98 13.42 -2.96
C VAL A 94 33.99 12.59 -2.15
N GLY A 95 34.89 11.86 -2.84
CA GLY A 95 36.33 11.89 -2.54
C GLY A 95 37.03 10.76 -1.74
N ASN A 96 37.60 9.81 -2.51
CA ASN A 96 38.95 9.21 -2.39
C ASN A 96 39.31 8.09 -1.38
N SER A 97 39.72 6.96 -2.00
CA SER A 97 40.85 6.05 -1.69
C SER A 97 40.76 4.97 -0.60
N ASP A 98 40.91 3.76 -1.13
CA ASP A 98 41.65 2.58 -0.65
C ASP A 98 40.99 1.48 0.21
N SER A 99 41.02 0.30 -0.41
CA SER A 99 41.10 -1.07 0.11
C SER A 99 39.84 -1.78 0.62
N ASP A 100 39.33 -2.65 -0.26
CA ASP A 100 38.88 -4.03 -0.05
C ASP A 100 38.13 -4.36 1.24
N ALA A 101 36.79 -4.26 1.18
CA ALA A 101 35.91 -4.91 2.14
C ALA A 101 34.68 -5.52 1.44
N MET A 102 34.72 -6.85 1.32
CA MET A 102 33.66 -7.82 1.61
C MET A 102 32.27 -7.65 0.95
N ASP A 103 32.02 -8.53 -0.03
CA ASP A 103 30.75 -9.20 -0.38
C ASP A 103 29.44 -8.43 -0.18
N THR A 104 29.06 -7.65 -1.19
CA THR A 104 27.68 -7.21 -1.37
C THR A 104 26.85 -8.36 -1.94
N ALA A 105 26.14 -9.08 -1.07
CA ALA A 105 25.02 -9.92 -1.49
C ALA A 105 23.92 -9.00 -2.04
N SER A 106 23.87 -8.88 -3.37
CA SER A 106 22.78 -8.26 -4.12
C SER A 106 21.51 -9.10 -3.98
N ASP A 107 20.45 -8.54 -3.39
CA ASP A 107 19.15 -9.19 -3.22
C ASP A 107 18.18 -8.90 -4.39
N GLY A 108 18.70 -8.36 -5.50
CA GLY A 108 17.97 -8.31 -6.77
C GLY A 108 16.77 -7.35 -6.80
N ALA A 109 16.68 -6.38 -5.89
CA ALA A 109 15.66 -5.34 -5.90
C ALA A 109 16.25 -3.98 -6.30
N SER A 110 16.67 -3.83 -7.56
CA SER A 110 17.06 -2.53 -8.11
C SER A 110 16.99 -2.58 -9.63
N ASP A 111 15.77 -2.53 -10.15
CA ASP A 111 15.53 -2.10 -11.53
C ASP A 111 14.99 -0.66 -11.46
N VAL A 112 15.88 0.25 -11.02
CA VAL A 112 15.71 1.67 -11.23
C VAL A 112 16.45 1.97 -12.53
N GLU A 113 15.70 2.06 -13.63
CA GLU A 113 16.21 2.66 -14.86
C GLU A 113 16.87 3.98 -14.45
N SER A 114 18.15 4.11 -14.72
CA SER A 114 18.93 5.32 -14.44
C SER A 114 18.29 6.48 -15.18
N LEU A 115 17.41 7.21 -14.48
CA LEU A 115 16.84 8.44 -14.98
C LEU A 115 17.99 9.41 -15.15
N ASP A 116 18.24 9.74 -16.42
CA ASP A 116 19.24 10.69 -16.82
C ASP A 116 19.13 11.97 -15.97
N GLU A 117 20.29 12.53 -15.63
CA GLU A 117 20.56 13.60 -14.65
C GLU A 117 19.84 14.95 -14.91
N TYR A 118 18.84 14.98 -15.80
CA TYR A 118 18.13 16.17 -16.27
C TYR A 118 16.66 16.27 -15.80
N ASP A 119 16.13 15.31 -15.03
CA ASP A 119 14.70 15.28 -14.64
C ASP A 119 14.42 15.61 -13.16
N ASN A 120 15.36 16.28 -12.48
CA ASN A 120 15.19 16.68 -11.07
C ASN A 120 14.19 17.84 -10.86
N GLU A 121 13.72 18.49 -11.93
CA GLU A 121 12.80 19.64 -11.83
C GLU A 121 11.31 19.21 -11.81
N ASP A 122 10.95 18.02 -12.31
CA ASP A 122 9.54 17.61 -12.48
C ASP A 122 8.94 16.87 -11.26
N LEU A 123 9.76 16.15 -10.49
CA LEU A 123 9.27 15.41 -9.33
C LEU A 123 8.79 16.34 -8.21
N THR A 124 9.52 17.43 -7.96
CA THR A 124 9.16 18.43 -6.94
C THR A 124 7.80 19.09 -7.25
N GLU A 125 7.52 19.35 -8.53
CA GLU A 125 6.25 19.92 -8.97
C GLU A 125 5.08 18.92 -8.82
N CYS A 126 5.33 17.63 -9.07
CA CYS A 126 4.37 16.58 -8.79
C CYS A 126 4.04 16.47 -7.29
N PHE A 127 5.04 16.65 -6.41
CA PHE A 127 4.86 16.62 -4.95
C PHE A 127 4.04 17.80 -4.42
N ASP A 128 4.25 19.02 -4.91
CA ASP A 128 3.48 20.19 -4.47
C ASP A 128 2.01 20.14 -4.94
N ARG A 129 1.74 19.56 -6.12
CA ARG A 129 0.36 19.41 -6.63
C ARG A 129 -0.53 18.50 -5.77
N VAL A 130 0.03 17.47 -5.13
CA VAL A 130 -0.77 16.55 -4.28
C VAL A 130 -1.29 17.25 -3.02
N PHE A 131 -0.56 18.24 -2.50
CA PHE A 131 -0.88 18.90 -1.22
C PHE A 131 -1.43 20.32 -1.33
N LEU A 132 -1.33 20.99 -2.49
CA LEU A 132 -1.93 22.31 -2.69
C LEU A 132 -3.43 22.29 -3.03
N TYR A 133 -3.98 21.18 -3.51
CA TYR A 133 -5.40 21.04 -3.85
C TYR A 133 -6.29 20.48 -2.72
N SER A 134 -5.76 20.33 -1.50
CA SER A 134 -6.49 19.81 -0.33
C SER A 134 -6.89 20.88 0.71
N GLN A 135 -6.91 22.17 0.32
CA GLN A 135 -7.45 23.28 1.12
C GLN A 135 -8.83 23.72 0.67
#